data_AF-A0A380DTY7-F1
#
_entry.id   AF-A0A380DTY7-F1
#
_cell.length_a   1.000
_cell.length_b   1.000
_cell.length_c   1.000
_cell.angle_alpha   90.00
_cell.angle_beta   90.00
_cell.angle_gamma   90.00
#
_symmetry.space_group_name_H-M   'P 1'
#
loop_
_entity.id
_entity.type
_entity.pdbx_description
1 polymer ?
#
loop_
_entity_poly.entity_id
_entity_poly.type
_entity_poly.pdbx_seq_one_letter_code
_entity_poly.pdbx_strand_id
1 'polypeptide(L)'
;MFAYDGWIHVGNVAGELKNPKRDLPLAISVGIGCIMAVYLLINATFLLTLPIELLAGNLNAASDTSKILFGENGGKIITIGILISVYGTINGYTMTGMRVPYAMAERKLLPFSHLFAKLTKSGAPWFGAIIQLIIAIIMMSMGAFDTITNMLIFVIWLFYCMSFVAVIILRKREPNMERPYKVPLYPIIPLIAILAGSFVLINTLFTQFILAIIGILITALGIPVYYYKKKQKAA
;
A
#
# COMPACT_ATOMS: atom_id res chain seq x y z
N MET A 1 -8.52 4.61 4.65
CA MET A 1 -7.10 4.60 4.23
C MET A 1 -6.83 3.66 3.06
N PHE A 2 -7.37 2.43 3.06
CA PHE A 2 -7.19 1.47 1.97
C PHE A 2 -7.47 2.03 0.57
N ALA A 3 -8.58 2.75 0.40
CA ALA A 3 -8.96 3.31 -0.91
C ALA A 3 -7.91 4.29 -1.47
N TYR A 4 -7.14 4.96 -0.60
CA TYR A 4 -6.06 5.86 -1.02
C TYR A 4 -4.70 5.13 -1.14
N ASP A 5 -4.63 3.82 -0.88
CA ASP A 5 -3.39 3.08 -0.92
C ASP A 5 -2.78 3.03 -2.34
N GLY A 6 -1.45 2.95 -2.41
CA GLY A 6 -0.67 3.02 -3.64
C GLY A 6 -0.01 4.37 -3.92
N TRP A 7 -0.38 5.43 -3.19
CA TRP A 7 0.27 6.75 -3.29
C TRP A 7 1.79 6.69 -3.06
N ILE A 8 2.28 5.72 -2.28
CA ILE A 8 3.71 5.52 -2.01
C ILE A 8 4.50 5.07 -3.24
N HIS A 9 3.87 4.38 -4.19
CA HIS A 9 4.56 3.87 -5.37
C HIS A 9 5.07 5.00 -6.27
N VAL A 10 4.46 6.19 -6.19
CA VAL A 10 4.96 7.41 -6.82
C VAL A 10 6.36 7.75 -6.33
N GLY A 11 6.67 7.50 -5.05
CA GLY A 11 8.01 7.67 -4.49
C GLY A 11 9.03 6.68 -5.05
N ASN A 12 8.62 5.45 -5.35
CA ASN A 12 9.51 4.43 -5.93
C ASN A 12 9.91 4.77 -7.36
N VAL A 13 8.99 5.34 -8.14
CA VAL A 13 9.22 5.74 -9.55
C VAL A 13 9.84 7.15 -9.63
N ALA A 14 9.93 7.88 -8.52
CA ALA A 14 10.50 9.22 -8.48
C ALA A 14 11.91 9.31 -9.06
N GLY A 15 12.72 8.25 -8.91
CA GLY A 15 14.08 8.16 -9.46
C GLY A 15 14.13 7.95 -10.98
N GLU A 16 13.03 7.52 -11.59
CA GLU A 16 12.91 7.28 -13.04
C GLU A 16 12.25 8.47 -13.78
N LEU A 17 11.76 9.48 -13.05
CA LEU A 17 11.16 10.68 -13.65
C LEU A 17 12.23 11.53 -14.35
N LYS A 18 11.88 12.06 -15.53
CA LYS A 18 12.76 12.97 -16.28
C LYS A 18 13.09 14.25 -15.51
N ASN A 19 12.10 14.83 -14.80
CA ASN A 19 12.31 15.98 -13.92
C ASN A 19 11.63 15.78 -12.56
N PRO A 20 12.26 15.02 -11.64
CA PRO A 20 11.67 14.69 -10.34
C PRO A 20 11.34 15.92 -9.50
N LYS A 21 12.07 17.04 -9.69
CA LYS A 21 11.87 18.27 -8.91
C LYS A 21 10.50 18.90 -9.16
N ARG A 22 10.02 18.83 -10.39
CA ARG A 22 8.75 19.44 -10.85
C ARG A 22 7.62 18.42 -10.96
N ASP A 23 7.93 17.25 -11.51
CA ASP A 23 6.91 16.27 -11.87
C ASP A 23 6.37 15.57 -10.62
N LEU A 24 7.24 15.26 -9.65
CA LEU A 24 6.85 14.54 -8.44
C LEU A 24 5.85 15.33 -7.57
N PRO A 25 6.07 16.63 -7.25
CA PRO A 25 5.14 17.37 -6.40
C PRO A 25 3.80 17.62 -7.10
N LEU A 26 3.82 17.84 -8.42
CA LEU A 26 2.61 18.01 -9.23
C LEU A 26 1.81 16.71 -9.31
N ALA A 27 2.46 15.59 -9.59
CA ALA A 27 1.82 14.28 -9.66
C ALA A 27 1.16 13.91 -8.33
N ILE A 28 1.84 14.13 -7.20
CA ILE A 28 1.29 13.86 -5.87
C ILE A 28 0.14 14.82 -5.54
N SER A 29 0.34 16.14 -5.70
CA SER A 29 -0.64 17.13 -5.25
C SER A 29 -1.90 17.13 -6.11
N VAL A 30 -1.74 17.17 -7.44
CA VAL A 30 -2.87 17.17 -8.37
C VAL A 30 -3.51 15.79 -8.44
N GLY A 31 -2.71 14.72 -8.44
CA GLY A 31 -3.22 13.35 -8.48
C GLY A 31 -4.06 13.02 -7.26
N ILE A 32 -3.52 13.22 -6.05
CA ILE A 32 -4.26 12.95 -4.81
C ILE A 32 -5.46 13.90 -4.68
N GLY A 33 -5.32 15.17 -5.05
CA GLY A 33 -6.44 16.13 -5.03
C GLY A 33 -7.59 15.73 -5.95
N CYS A 34 -7.27 15.26 -7.16
CA CYS A 34 -8.26 14.75 -8.12
C CYS A 34 -8.95 13.48 -7.58
N ILE A 35 -8.18 12.52 -7.06
CA ILE A 35 -8.72 11.29 -6.46
C ILE A 35 -9.65 11.64 -5.30
N MET A 36 -9.26 12.58 -4.44
CA MET A 36 -10.08 13.05 -3.33
C MET A 36 -11.42 13.63 -3.82
N ALA A 37 -11.41 14.49 -4.84
CA ALA A 37 -12.64 15.04 -5.42
C ALA A 37 -13.56 13.94 -5.97
N VAL A 38 -13.01 12.99 -6.72
CA VAL A 38 -13.76 11.84 -7.28
C VAL A 38 -14.36 11.00 -6.15
N TYR A 39 -13.61 10.70 -5.10
CA TYR A 39 -14.11 9.91 -3.97
C TYR A 39 -15.22 10.63 -3.22
N LEU A 40 -15.11 11.95 -3.02
CA LEU A 40 -16.17 12.74 -2.40
C LEU A 40 -17.46 12.72 -3.25
N LEU A 41 -17.34 12.85 -4.57
CA LEU A 41 -18.49 12.80 -5.48
C LEU A 41 -19.17 11.43 -5.49
N ILE A 42 -18.39 10.34 -5.47
CA ILE A 42 -18.93 8.98 -5.40
C ILE A 42 -19.64 8.75 -4.07
N ASN A 43 -19.04 9.15 -2.94
CA ASN A 43 -19.68 9.02 -1.63
C ASN A 43 -20.95 9.88 -1.53
N ALA A 44 -20.96 11.08 -2.09
CA ALA A 44 -22.16 11.91 -2.18
C ALA A 44 -23.26 11.19 -2.97
N THR A 45 -22.91 10.55 -4.08
CA THR A 45 -23.84 9.73 -4.86
C THR A 45 -24.42 8.59 -4.02
N PHE A 46 -23.58 7.84 -3.30
CA PHE A 46 -24.05 6.75 -2.43
C PHE A 46 -25.04 7.21 -1.36
N LEU A 47 -24.74 8.31 -0.69
CA LEU A 47 -25.59 8.88 0.36
C LEU A 47 -26.92 9.44 -0.16
N LEU A 48 -26.95 9.91 -1.41
CA LEU A 48 -28.17 10.39 -2.06
C LEU A 48 -29.05 9.26 -2.59
N THR A 49 -28.48 8.09 -2.87
CA THR A 49 -29.22 6.96 -3.46
C THR A 49 -29.63 5.88 -2.48
N LEU A 50 -28.80 5.61 -1.46
CA LEU A 50 -29.00 4.52 -0.52
C LEU A 50 -29.22 5.08 0.90
N PRO A 51 -30.22 4.57 1.65
CA PRO A 51 -30.31 4.79 3.09
C PRO A 51 -29.00 4.41 3.79
N ILE A 52 -28.59 5.19 4.79
CA ILE A 52 -27.29 5.01 5.45
C ILE A 52 -27.13 3.64 6.11
N GLU A 53 -28.24 3.04 6.53
CA GLU A 53 -28.31 1.68 7.09
C GLU A 53 -27.90 0.61 6.08
N LEU A 54 -28.18 0.82 4.79
CA LEU A 54 -27.83 -0.09 3.70
C LEU A 54 -26.40 0.12 3.17
N LEU A 55 -25.71 1.17 3.63
CA LEU A 55 -24.31 1.43 3.32
C LEU A 55 -23.38 0.80 4.37
N ALA A 56 -23.80 0.77 5.63
CA ALA A 56 -22.99 0.22 6.72
C ALA A 56 -22.77 -1.29 6.53
N GLY A 57 -21.52 -1.70 6.29
CA GLY A 57 -21.16 -3.11 6.09
C GLY A 57 -21.48 -3.67 4.70
N ASN A 58 -21.98 -2.86 3.76
CA ASN A 58 -22.26 -3.31 2.40
C ASN A 58 -21.01 -3.22 1.51
N LEU A 59 -20.42 -4.37 1.22
CA LEU A 59 -19.26 -4.49 0.31
C LEU A 59 -19.61 -4.21 -1.16
N ASN A 60 -20.89 -4.22 -1.52
CA ASN A 60 -21.39 -4.07 -2.89
C ASN A 60 -22.09 -2.72 -3.14
N ALA A 61 -21.95 -1.75 -2.22
CA ALA A 61 -22.64 -0.46 -2.27
C ALA A 61 -22.52 0.25 -3.64
N ALA A 62 -21.37 0.15 -4.30
CA ALA A 62 -21.14 0.71 -5.63
C ALA A 62 -22.00 0.03 -6.72
N SER A 63 -22.10 -1.30 -6.70
CA SER A 63 -22.93 -2.05 -7.64
C SER A 63 -24.42 -1.80 -7.38
N ASP A 64 -24.84 -1.80 -6.12
CA ASP A 64 -26.24 -1.58 -5.73
C ASP A 64 -26.70 -0.16 -6.12
N THR A 65 -25.88 0.85 -5.85
CA THR A 65 -26.13 2.22 -6.28
C THR A 65 -26.25 2.31 -7.80
N SER A 66 -25.37 1.62 -8.54
CA SER A 66 -25.40 1.66 -10.01
C SER A 66 -26.67 1.05 -10.61
N LYS A 67 -27.23 0.01 -9.97
CA LYS A 67 -28.49 -0.61 -10.40
C LYS A 67 -29.68 0.33 -10.16
N ILE A 68 -29.68 1.07 -9.05
CA ILE A 68 -30.73 2.03 -8.73
C ILE A 68 -30.71 3.21 -9.72
N LEU A 69 -29.51 3.73 -10.03
CA LEU A 69 -29.35 4.91 -10.90
C LEU A 69 -29.58 4.63 -12.38
N PHE A 70 -29.06 3.50 -12.88
CA PHE A 70 -29.00 3.22 -14.32
C PHE A 70 -29.82 1.99 -14.73
N GLY A 71 -30.60 1.43 -13.81
CA GLY A 71 -31.36 0.20 -14.02
C GLY A 71 -30.48 -1.06 -14.13
N GLU A 72 -31.13 -2.19 -14.39
CA GLU A 72 -30.50 -3.52 -14.47
C GLU A 72 -29.33 -3.58 -15.48
N ASN A 73 -29.52 -2.98 -16.67
CA ASN A 73 -28.55 -3.04 -17.76
C ASN A 73 -27.38 -2.06 -17.54
N GLY A 74 -27.64 -0.86 -17.03
CA GLY A 74 -26.59 0.10 -16.70
C GLY A 74 -25.74 -0.35 -15.51
N GLY A 75 -26.38 -0.95 -14.49
CA GLY A 75 -25.68 -1.53 -13.34
C GLY A 75 -24.73 -2.67 -13.74
N LYS A 76 -25.09 -3.50 -14.73
CA LYS A 76 -24.21 -4.55 -15.29
C LYS A 76 -22.96 -3.95 -15.93
N ILE A 77 -23.09 -2.90 -16.74
CA ILE A 77 -21.94 -2.24 -17.39
C ILE A 77 -20.98 -1.66 -16.34
N ILE A 78 -21.51 -0.96 -15.33
CA ILE A 78 -20.69 -0.42 -14.25
C ILE A 78 -20.02 -1.53 -13.46
N THR A 79 -20.74 -2.62 -13.16
CA THR A 79 -20.17 -3.78 -12.45
C THR A 79 -19.04 -4.43 -13.26
N ILE A 80 -19.16 -4.55 -14.59
CA ILE A 80 -18.06 -5.01 -15.45
C ILE A 80 -16.85 -4.07 -15.33
N GLY A 81 -17.07 -2.75 -15.34
CA GLY A 81 -16.01 -1.77 -15.13
C GLY A 81 -15.30 -1.93 -13.77
N ILE A 82 -16.07 -2.16 -12.70
CA ILE A 82 -15.53 -2.45 -11.36
C ILE A 82 -14.67 -3.71 -11.40
N LEU A 83 -15.13 -4.79 -12.03
CA LEU A 83 -14.37 -6.04 -12.15
C LEU A 83 -13.06 -5.86 -12.91
N ILE A 84 -13.09 -5.10 -14.01
CA ILE A 84 -11.86 -4.76 -14.78
C ILE A 84 -10.88 -3.97 -13.91
N SER A 85 -11.37 -3.01 -13.12
CA SER A 85 -10.54 -2.21 -12.21
C SER A 85 -9.90 -3.06 -11.11
N VAL A 86 -10.66 -3.96 -10.48
CA VAL A 86 -10.16 -4.90 -9.47
C VAL A 86 -9.11 -5.83 -10.09
N TYR A 87 -9.37 -6.39 -11.27
CA TYR A 87 -8.43 -7.25 -11.97
C TYR A 87 -7.12 -6.52 -12.32
N GLY A 88 -7.21 -5.30 -12.83
CA GLY A 88 -6.06 -4.45 -13.11
C GLY A 88 -5.23 -4.15 -11.85
N THR A 89 -5.91 -3.92 -10.72
CA THR A 89 -5.26 -3.68 -9.43
C THR A 89 -4.50 -4.93 -8.95
N ILE A 90 -5.11 -6.12 -9.03
CA ILE A 90 -4.46 -7.39 -8.69
C ILE A 90 -3.23 -7.63 -9.56
N ASN A 91 -3.33 -7.36 -10.87
CA ASN A 91 -2.21 -7.47 -11.80
C ASN A 91 -1.06 -6.53 -11.40
N GLY A 92 -1.37 -5.27 -11.10
CA GLY A 92 -0.39 -4.28 -10.65
C GLY A 92 0.33 -4.69 -9.36
N TYR A 93 -0.43 -5.09 -8.33
CA TYR A 93 0.13 -5.55 -7.04
C TYR A 93 0.94 -6.85 -7.17
N THR A 94 0.58 -7.73 -8.08
CA THR A 94 1.37 -8.95 -8.36
C THR A 94 2.72 -8.56 -8.96
N MET A 95 2.72 -7.64 -9.93
CA MET A 95 3.94 -7.20 -10.62
C MET A 95 4.89 -6.41 -9.72
N THR A 96 4.38 -5.59 -8.79
CA THR A 96 5.20 -4.87 -7.81
C THR A 96 5.63 -5.75 -6.65
N GLY A 97 4.73 -6.62 -6.16
CA GLY A 97 4.97 -7.50 -5.01
C GLY A 97 6.13 -8.46 -5.22
N MET A 98 6.25 -9.03 -6.43
CA MET A 98 7.35 -9.96 -6.77
C MET A 98 8.74 -9.28 -6.85
N ARG A 99 8.81 -7.95 -6.99
CA ARG A 99 10.09 -7.22 -7.08
C ARG A 99 10.75 -6.96 -5.73
N VAL A 100 9.97 -6.87 -4.66
CA VAL A 100 10.50 -6.70 -3.29
C VAL A 100 11.43 -7.86 -2.88
N PRO A 101 11.00 -9.14 -2.94
CA PRO A 101 11.88 -10.24 -2.58
C PRO A 101 13.05 -10.40 -3.56
N TYR A 102 12.87 -10.03 -4.84
CA TYR A 102 13.97 -9.98 -5.81
C TYR A 102 15.07 -8.99 -5.39
N ALA A 103 14.72 -7.74 -5.08
CA ALA A 103 15.68 -6.72 -4.62
C ALA A 103 16.37 -7.12 -3.30
N MET A 104 15.66 -7.78 -2.39
CA MET A 104 16.26 -8.33 -1.17
C MET A 104 17.23 -9.48 -1.47
N ALA A 105 16.92 -10.32 -2.46
CA ALA A 105 17.74 -11.43 -2.89
C ALA A 105 19.03 -11.00 -3.60
N GLU A 106 19.00 -9.94 -4.41
CA GLU A 106 20.20 -9.33 -4.99
C GLU A 106 21.19 -8.87 -3.91
N ARG A 107 20.68 -8.38 -2.78
CA ARG A 107 21.47 -7.99 -1.61
C ARG A 107 21.84 -9.17 -0.69
N LYS A 108 21.49 -10.40 -1.06
CA LYS A 108 21.69 -11.65 -0.28
C LYS A 108 21.05 -11.61 1.11
N LEU A 109 19.94 -10.88 1.27
CA LEU A 109 19.25 -10.70 2.56
C LEU A 109 18.27 -11.84 2.87
N LEU A 110 17.90 -12.66 1.88
CA LEU A 110 16.91 -13.73 2.04
C LEU A 110 17.54 -15.14 2.06
N PRO A 111 16.97 -16.10 2.81
CA PRO A 111 17.22 -17.52 2.58
C PRO A 111 16.86 -17.88 1.14
N PHE A 112 17.65 -18.76 0.51
CA PHE A 112 17.49 -19.11 -0.90
C PHE A 112 17.51 -17.92 -1.88
N SER A 113 18.32 -16.89 -1.59
CA SER A 113 18.47 -15.71 -2.46
C SER A 113 18.74 -16.07 -3.93
N HIS A 114 19.42 -17.18 -4.22
CA HIS A 114 19.64 -17.63 -5.61
C HIS A 114 18.34 -17.97 -6.37
N LEU A 115 17.29 -18.45 -5.69
CA LEU A 115 15.99 -18.73 -6.29
C LEU A 115 15.19 -17.44 -6.49
N PHE A 116 15.18 -16.57 -5.48
CA PHE A 116 14.47 -15.28 -5.55
C PHE A 116 15.09 -14.30 -6.55
N ALA A 117 16.40 -14.37 -6.79
CA ALA A 117 17.10 -13.57 -7.79
C ALA A 117 16.97 -14.13 -9.22
N LYS A 118 16.39 -15.33 -9.41
CA LYS A 118 16.28 -15.95 -10.73
C LYS A 118 15.13 -15.33 -11.52
N LEU A 119 15.46 -14.73 -12.66
CA LEU A 119 14.50 -14.15 -13.60
C LEU A 119 14.08 -15.16 -14.68
N THR A 120 12.86 -15.04 -15.18
CA THR A 120 12.41 -15.69 -16.42
C THR A 120 13.02 -15.03 -17.65
N LYS A 121 12.82 -15.62 -18.84
CA LYS A 121 13.18 -14.99 -20.13
C LYS A 121 12.55 -13.61 -20.34
N SER A 122 11.41 -13.34 -19.69
CA SER A 122 10.70 -12.06 -19.71
C SER A 122 11.12 -11.06 -18.62
N GLY A 123 12.13 -11.38 -17.81
CA GLY A 123 12.64 -10.50 -16.75
C GLY A 123 11.81 -10.50 -15.46
N ALA A 124 10.95 -11.50 -15.25
CA ALA A 124 10.06 -11.59 -14.09
C ALA A 124 10.61 -12.57 -13.04
N PRO A 125 10.72 -12.19 -11.74
CA PRO A 125 11.12 -13.11 -10.67
C PRO A 125 10.04 -14.16 -10.34
N TRP A 126 10.05 -15.30 -11.04
CA TRP A 126 9.02 -16.35 -10.94
C TRP A 126 8.88 -16.95 -9.53
N PHE A 127 9.99 -17.19 -8.83
CA PHE A 127 9.95 -17.83 -7.51
C PHE A 127 9.28 -16.91 -6.48
N GLY A 128 9.57 -15.60 -6.55
CA GLY A 128 8.89 -14.60 -5.72
C GLY A 128 7.38 -14.56 -5.99
N ALA A 129 6.97 -14.66 -7.25
CA ALA A 129 5.56 -14.70 -7.64
C ALA A 129 4.84 -15.95 -7.10
N ILE A 130 5.47 -17.13 -7.13
CA ILE A 130 4.88 -18.36 -6.58
C ILE A 130 4.70 -18.26 -5.06
N ILE A 131 5.72 -17.78 -4.34
CA ILE A 131 5.62 -17.60 -2.88
C ILE A 131 4.53 -16.59 -2.54
N GLN A 132 4.45 -15.48 -3.26
CA GLN A 132 3.37 -14.49 -3.12
C GLN A 132 1.99 -15.12 -3.36
N LEU A 133 1.85 -15.95 -4.41
CA LEU A 133 0.60 -16.65 -4.71
C LEU A 133 0.20 -17.62 -3.59
N ILE A 134 1.14 -18.41 -3.07
CA ILE A 134 0.88 -19.34 -1.97
C ILE A 134 0.41 -18.59 -0.73
N ILE A 135 1.10 -17.51 -0.35
CA ILE A 135 0.71 -16.68 0.79
C ILE A 135 -0.67 -16.05 0.56
N ALA A 136 -0.96 -15.57 -0.66
CA ALA A 136 -2.27 -15.01 -1.00
C ALA A 136 -3.38 -16.06 -0.87
N ILE A 137 -3.19 -17.29 -1.35
CA ILE A 137 -4.18 -18.38 -1.21
C ILE A 137 -4.42 -18.71 0.26
N ILE A 138 -3.37 -18.78 1.08
CA ILE A 138 -3.49 -19.01 2.53
C ILE A 138 -4.25 -17.86 3.19
N MET A 139 -3.94 -16.61 2.85
CA MET A 139 -4.65 -15.46 3.40
C MET A 139 -6.13 -15.45 2.99
N MET A 140 -6.43 -15.80 1.74
CA MET A 140 -7.81 -15.92 1.25
C MET A 140 -8.60 -17.00 1.98
N SER A 141 -7.98 -18.09 2.41
CA SER A 141 -8.64 -19.14 3.18
C SER A 141 -8.80 -18.82 4.67
N MET A 142 -8.03 -17.87 5.20
CA MET A 142 -7.98 -17.54 6.63
C MET A 142 -8.93 -16.44 7.09
N GLY A 143 -9.54 -15.62 6.22
CA GLY A 143 -10.43 -14.57 6.72
C GLY A 143 -11.16 -13.69 5.71
N ALA A 144 -12.10 -12.91 6.27
CA ALA A 144 -12.83 -11.87 5.56
C ALA A 144 -11.91 -10.73 5.08
N PHE A 145 -12.24 -10.15 3.92
CA PHE A 145 -11.49 -9.09 3.26
C PHE A 145 -11.08 -7.94 4.20
N ASP A 146 -11.98 -7.51 5.08
CA ASP A 146 -11.74 -6.42 6.02
C ASP A 146 -10.67 -6.73 7.04
N THR A 147 -10.61 -7.97 7.53
CA THR A 147 -9.63 -8.42 8.54
C THR A 147 -8.21 -8.34 7.98
N ILE A 148 -8.02 -8.85 6.76
CA ILE A 148 -6.73 -8.83 6.06
C ILE A 148 -6.31 -7.38 5.80
N THR A 149 -7.23 -6.59 5.27
CA THR A 149 -6.99 -5.20 4.88
C THR A 149 -6.64 -4.32 6.08
N ASN A 150 -7.36 -4.45 7.20
CA ASN A 150 -7.10 -3.67 8.41
C ASN A 150 -5.74 -4.02 9.02
N MET A 151 -5.38 -5.32 9.06
CA MET A 151 -4.06 -5.76 9.53
C MET A 151 -2.94 -5.18 8.66
N LEU A 152 -3.08 -5.21 7.34
CA LEU A 152 -2.08 -4.68 6.40
C LEU A 152 -1.88 -3.17 6.58
N ILE A 153 -2.97 -2.41 6.67
CA ILE A 153 -2.92 -0.95 6.84
C ILE A 153 -2.17 -0.59 8.11
N PHE A 154 -2.43 -1.29 9.22
CA PHE A 154 -1.71 -1.05 10.46
C PHE A 154 -0.20 -1.20 10.29
N VAL A 155 0.25 -2.33 9.74
CA VAL A 155 1.68 -2.61 9.54
C VAL A 155 2.31 -1.60 8.59
N ILE A 156 1.64 -1.25 7.49
CA ILE A 156 2.16 -0.30 6.51
C ILE A 156 2.31 1.10 7.12
N TRP A 157 1.33 1.56 7.92
CA TRP A 157 1.35 2.86 8.55
C TRP A 157 2.44 2.98 9.62
N LEU A 158 2.79 1.87 10.29
CA LEU A 158 3.90 1.81 11.21
C LEU A 158 5.23 2.12 10.49
N PHE A 159 5.45 1.55 9.30
CA PHE A 159 6.61 1.87 8.47
C PHE A 159 6.54 3.27 7.83
N TYR A 160 5.34 3.77 7.52
CA TYR A 160 5.17 5.14 7.01
C TYR A 160 5.55 6.18 8.05
N CYS A 161 5.09 6.02 9.30
CA CYS A 161 5.47 6.91 10.39
C CYS A 161 6.98 6.93 10.59
N MET A 162 7.64 5.76 10.57
CA MET A 162 9.10 5.68 10.62
C MET A 162 9.77 6.41 9.44
N SER A 163 9.22 6.28 8.23
CA SER A 163 9.72 6.95 7.04
C SER A 163 9.58 8.48 7.14
N PHE A 164 8.47 9.00 7.66
CA PHE A 164 8.29 10.43 7.90
C PHE A 164 9.25 10.97 8.96
N VAL A 165 9.46 10.22 10.05
CA VAL A 165 10.47 10.54 11.06
C VAL A 165 11.87 10.54 10.45
N ALA A 166 12.18 9.57 9.58
CA ALA A 166 13.46 9.49 8.89
C ALA A 166 13.75 10.74 8.05
N VAL A 167 12.75 11.36 7.41
CA VAL A 167 12.92 12.62 6.67
C VAL A 167 13.38 13.76 7.61
N ILE A 168 12.84 13.83 8.82
CA ILE A 168 13.24 14.83 9.84
C ILE A 168 14.66 14.54 10.32
N ILE A 169 14.99 13.27 10.59
CA ILE A 169 16.32 12.84 11.03
C ILE A 169 17.37 13.13 9.94
N LEU A 170 17.12 12.75 8.68
CA LEU A 170 18.02 12.97 7.54
C LEU A 170 18.29 14.45 7.28
N ARG A 171 17.36 15.34 7.62
CA ARG A 171 17.60 16.79 7.54
C ARG A 171 18.58 17.29 8.60
N LYS A 172 18.64 16.65 9.77
CA LYS A 172 19.61 17.00 10.82
C LYS A 172 20.94 16.28 10.65
N ARG A 173 20.93 15.01 10.27
CA ARG A 173 22.12 14.15 10.17
C ARG A 173 22.97 14.45 8.94
N GLU A 174 22.33 14.72 7.80
CA GLU A 174 23.02 14.95 6.52
C GLU A 174 22.52 16.23 5.84
N PRO A 175 22.76 17.41 6.44
CA PRO A 175 22.21 18.68 5.93
C PRO A 175 22.69 19.01 4.52
N ASN A 176 23.91 18.61 4.14
CA ASN A 176 24.55 18.95 2.87
C ASN A 176 24.25 18.00 1.72
N MET A 177 23.51 16.91 1.95
CA MET A 177 23.12 15.98 0.89
C MET A 177 22.28 16.71 -0.18
N GLU A 178 22.61 16.48 -1.45
CA GLU A 178 21.83 17.01 -2.57
C GLU A 178 20.41 16.42 -2.51
N ARG A 179 19.41 17.31 -2.49
CA ARG A 179 17.99 16.93 -2.42
C ARG A 179 17.30 17.41 -3.68
N PRO A 180 17.05 16.51 -4.65
CA PRO A 180 16.31 16.86 -5.85
C PRO A 180 14.94 17.47 -5.51
N TYR A 181 14.25 16.87 -4.54
CA TYR A 181 12.99 17.38 -4.00
C TYR A 181 13.13 17.78 -2.53
N LYS A 182 12.51 18.90 -2.16
CA LYS A 182 12.38 19.36 -0.77
C LYS A 182 10.90 19.48 -0.44
N VAL A 183 10.47 18.80 0.63
CA VAL A 183 9.10 18.90 1.14
C VAL A 183 8.77 20.38 1.42
N PRO A 184 7.70 20.93 0.82
CA PRO A 184 7.26 22.30 1.08
C PRO A 184 6.77 22.44 2.53
N LEU A 185 6.75 23.66 3.06
CA LEU A 185 6.26 23.95 4.42
C LEU A 185 6.89 23.08 5.52
N TYR A 186 8.16 22.67 5.35
CA TYR A 186 8.89 21.95 6.39
C TYR A 186 9.07 22.83 7.63
N PRO A 187 8.84 22.31 8.87
CA PRO A 187 8.55 20.93 9.25
C PRO A 187 7.05 20.58 9.40
N ILE A 188 6.13 21.48 9.05
CA ILE A 188 4.70 21.34 9.31
C ILE A 188 4.11 20.10 8.64
N ILE A 189 4.36 19.89 7.34
CA ILE A 189 3.78 18.76 6.60
C ILE A 189 4.22 17.39 7.17
N PRO A 190 5.52 17.12 7.40
CA PRO A 190 5.93 15.87 8.04
C PRO A 190 5.35 15.68 9.45
N LEU A 191 5.21 16.75 10.24
CA LEU A 191 4.63 16.66 11.58
C LEU A 191 3.15 16.29 11.53
N ILE A 192 2.36 16.88 10.63
CA ILE A 192 0.96 16.51 10.41
C ILE A 192 0.86 15.03 10.00
N ALA A 193 1.72 14.56 9.09
CA ALA A 193 1.72 13.17 8.66
C ALA A 193 2.06 12.19 9.80
N ILE A 194 3.02 12.54 10.66
CA ILE A 194 3.37 11.75 11.86
C ILE A 194 2.22 11.75 12.86
N LEU A 195 1.59 12.89 13.13
CA LEU A 195 0.46 12.98 14.07
C LEU A 195 -0.74 12.18 13.57
N ALA A 196 -1.11 12.32 12.29
CA ALA A 196 -2.20 11.57 11.69
C ALA A 196 -1.90 10.05 11.65
N GLY A 197 -0.67 9.67 11.28
CA GLY A 197 -0.27 8.27 11.27
C GLY A 197 -0.22 7.66 12.68
N SER A 198 0.28 8.40 13.67
CA SER A 198 0.27 7.97 15.07
C SER A 198 -1.14 7.82 15.60
N PHE A 199 -2.06 8.73 15.25
CA PHE A 199 -3.47 8.62 15.59
C PHE A 199 -4.08 7.33 15.04
N VAL A 200 -3.84 6.99 13.77
CA VAL A 200 -4.32 5.74 13.17
C VAL A 200 -3.77 4.53 13.92
N LEU A 201 -2.46 4.48 14.17
CA LEU A 201 -1.82 3.36 14.88
C LEU A 201 -2.37 3.18 16.29
N ILE A 202 -2.51 4.27 17.05
CA ILE A 202 -3.05 4.25 18.41
C ILE A 202 -4.52 3.80 18.38
N ASN A 203 -5.33 4.34 17.47
CA ASN A 203 -6.72 3.96 17.33
C ASN A 203 -6.88 2.47 16.98
N THR A 204 -6.07 1.94 16.06
CA THR A 204 -6.10 0.52 15.71
C THR A 204 -5.64 -0.37 16.85
N LEU A 205 -4.66 0.06 17.66
CA LEU A 205 -4.25 -0.69 18.86
C LEU A 205 -5.40 -0.82 19.87
N PHE A 206 -6.22 0.23 20.04
CA PHE A 206 -7.38 0.16 20.95
C PHE A 206 -8.58 -0.59 20.36
N THR A 207 -8.83 -0.45 19.06
CA THR A 207 -10.02 -1.03 18.42
C THR A 207 -9.82 -2.46 17.92
N GLN A 208 -8.60 -2.82 17.53
CA GLN A 208 -8.26 -4.09 16.87
C GLN A 208 -6.93 -4.66 17.39
N PHE A 209 -6.75 -4.67 18.71
CA PHE A 209 -5.52 -5.07 19.38
C PHE A 209 -4.93 -6.41 18.91
N ILE A 210 -5.78 -7.43 18.77
CA ILE A 210 -5.35 -8.78 18.34
C ILE A 210 -4.76 -8.74 16.92
N LEU A 211 -5.42 -8.04 15.99
CA LEU A 211 -4.95 -7.91 14.61
C LEU A 211 -3.65 -7.11 14.52
N ALA A 212 -3.54 -6.03 15.30
CA ALA A 212 -2.32 -5.25 15.39
C ALA A 212 -1.13 -6.10 15.89
N ILE A 213 -1.33 -6.89 16.95
CA ILE A 213 -0.29 -7.80 17.48
C ILE A 213 0.10 -8.85 16.45
N ILE A 214 -0.86 -9.50 15.79
CA ILE A 214 -0.57 -10.49 14.75
C ILE A 214 0.28 -9.86 13.63
N GLY A 215 -0.08 -8.66 13.18
CA GLY A 215 0.70 -7.91 12.18
C GLY A 215 2.14 -7.62 12.63
N ILE A 216 2.33 -7.21 13.89
CA ILE A 216 3.66 -6.97 14.47
C ILE A 216 4.45 -8.27 14.57
N LEU A 217 3.83 -9.36 15.04
CA LEU A 217 4.49 -10.66 15.18
C LEU A 217 4.94 -11.20 13.83
N ILE A 218 4.09 -11.16 12.81
CA ILE A 218 4.43 -11.56 11.43
C ILE A 218 5.61 -10.71 10.92
N THR A 219 5.59 -9.41 11.18
CA THR A 219 6.71 -8.52 10.81
C THR A 219 8.00 -8.88 11.57
N ALA A 220 7.88 -9.18 12.86
CA ALA A 220 9.00 -9.55 13.72
C ALA A 220 9.62 -10.91 13.36
N LEU A 221 8.87 -11.84 12.73
CA LEU A 221 9.43 -13.07 12.18
C LEU A 221 10.51 -12.82 11.11
N GLY A 222 10.54 -11.64 10.49
CA GLY A 222 11.63 -11.22 9.62
C GLY A 222 12.97 -11.00 10.34
N ILE A 223 12.96 -10.72 11.65
CA ILE A 223 14.16 -10.43 12.45
C ILE A 223 15.06 -11.68 12.59
N PRO A 224 14.54 -12.85 13.03
CA PRO A 224 15.33 -14.09 13.05
C PRO A 224 15.94 -14.43 11.68
N VAL A 225 15.17 -14.26 10.60
CA VAL A 225 15.63 -14.53 9.23
C VAL A 225 16.80 -13.62 8.85
N TYR A 226 16.70 -12.32 9.18
CA TYR A 226 17.77 -11.35 8.95
C TYR A 226 19.05 -11.71 9.73
N TYR A 227 18.94 -12.03 11.03
CA TYR A 227 20.09 -12.39 11.85
C TYR A 227 20.74 -13.71 11.42
N TYR A 228 19.94 -14.71 11.04
CA TYR A 228 20.42 -15.97 10.49
C TYR A 228 21.29 -15.73 9.24
N LYS A 229 20.85 -14.86 8.34
CA LYS A 229 21.62 -14.49 7.14
C LYS A 229 22.83 -13.63 7.43
N LYS A 230 22.73 -12.68 8.35
CA LYS A 230 23.88 -11.87 8.79
C LYS A 230 24.99 -12.75 9.37
N LYS A 231 24.64 -13.77 10.15
CA LYS A 231 25.60 -14.74 10.72
C LYS A 231 26.25 -15.60 9.62
N GLN A 232 25.51 -16.04 8.61
CA GLN A 232 26.07 -16.77 7.45
C GLN A 232 26.99 -15.93 6.55
N LYS A 233 26.87 -14.59 6.58
CA LYS A 233 27.76 -13.70 5.82
C LYS A 233 29.04 -13.34 6.59
N ALA A 234 29.02 -13.53 7.92
CA ALA A 234 30.14 -13.25 8.81
C ALA A 234 30.99 -14.49 9.14
N ALA A 235 30.51 -15.69 8.79
CA ALA A 235 31.23 -16.96 8.81
C ALA A 235 31.69 -17.31 7.40
#